data_AF-A0A6J4MFV4-F1
#
_entry.id   AF-A0A6J4MFV4-F1
#
_cell.length_a   1.000
_cell.length_b   1.000
_cell.length_c   1.000
_cell.angle_alpha   90.00
_cell.angle_beta   90.00
_cell.angle_gamma   90.00
#
_symmetry.space_group_name_H-M   'P 1'
#
loop_
_entity.id
_entity.type
_entity.pdbx_description
1 polymer ?
#
loop_
_entity_poly.entity_id
_entity_poly.type
_entity_poly.pdbx_seq_one_letter_code
_entity_poly.pdbx_strand_id
1 'polypeptide(L)'
;MKDSSNFSAAERVESLKAGSVAALSCLLGFGAIALGNSLILADRLDSLATLQVREIDLNFAFRGAIALFGGFLFGVTYRYAIRRDVNPQLKSGAVLAFGLVRAFGQLDAGLFFDPGKMPALQELLPFAVRGVESVVLFAIAGLVLDWAIGRSWIKPFDS
;
A
#
# COMPACT_ATOMS: atom_id res chain seq x y z
N MET A 1 23.06 26.00 19.58
CA MET A 1 22.56 25.55 18.25
C MET A 1 21.05 25.72 18.26
N LYS A 2 20.49 26.61 17.44
CA LYS A 2 19.04 26.69 17.23
C LYS A 2 18.65 25.46 16.42
N ASP A 3 17.78 24.63 16.96
CA ASP A 3 17.17 23.51 16.22
C ASP A 3 16.52 24.07 14.95
N SER A 4 17.13 23.78 13.80
CA SER A 4 16.67 24.17 12.46
C SER A 4 15.49 23.32 11.96
N SER A 5 14.82 22.62 12.88
CA SER A 5 13.67 21.79 12.61
C SER A 5 12.39 22.61 12.80
N ASN A 6 11.74 22.98 11.69
CA ASN A 6 10.38 23.56 11.72
C ASN A 6 9.32 22.59 12.29
N PHE A 7 9.69 21.35 12.65
CA PHE A 7 8.81 20.38 13.29
C PHE A 7 9.15 20.20 14.76
N SER A 8 8.13 20.33 15.61
CA SER A 8 8.25 20.01 17.03
C SER A 8 8.52 18.50 17.19
N ALA A 9 9.29 18.12 18.21
CA ALA A 9 9.52 16.71 18.53
C ALA A 9 8.21 15.92 18.69
N ALA A 10 7.15 16.58 19.15
CA ALA A 10 5.81 16.02 19.24
C ALA A 10 5.23 15.61 17.86
N GLU A 11 5.38 16.46 16.84
CA GLU A 11 4.85 16.20 15.48
C GLU A 11 5.58 15.05 14.79
N ARG A 12 6.88 14.89 15.09
CA ARG A 12 7.68 13.77 14.60
C ARG A 12 7.20 12.44 15.16
N VAL A 13 6.93 12.36 16.46
CA VAL A 13 6.40 11.16 17.13
C VAL A 13 5.02 10.80 16.60
N GLU A 14 4.20 11.82 16.42
CA GLU A 14 2.84 11.72 15.91
C GLU A 14 2.80 11.25 14.44
N SER A 15 3.75 11.70 13.61
CA SER A 15 3.94 11.18 12.24
C SER A 15 4.46 9.74 12.24
N LEU A 16 5.39 9.41 13.15
CA LEU A 16 5.90 8.05 13.32
C LEU A 16 4.78 7.07 13.71
N LYS A 17 3.85 7.52 14.56
CA LYS A 17 2.66 6.74 14.94
C LYS A 17 1.75 6.49 13.74
N ALA A 18 1.47 7.52 12.94
CA ALA A 18 0.67 7.37 11.73
C ALA A 18 1.33 6.41 10.73
N GLY A 19 2.63 6.58 10.48
CA GLY A 19 3.39 5.64 9.65
C GLY A 19 3.32 4.21 10.19
N SER A 20 3.49 4.00 11.49
CA SER A 20 3.46 2.66 12.10
C SER A 20 2.09 1.99 11.98
N VAL A 21 1.00 2.73 12.21
CA VAL A 21 -0.36 2.22 12.06
C VAL A 21 -0.64 1.82 10.62
N ALA A 22 -0.27 2.66 9.66
CA ALA A 22 -0.42 2.36 8.23
C ALA A 22 0.44 1.18 7.79
N ALA A 23 1.68 1.09 8.28
CA ALA A 23 2.60 -0.01 7.99
C ALA A 23 2.05 -1.37 8.46
N LEU A 24 1.53 -1.43 9.69
CA LEU A 24 0.89 -2.63 10.23
C LEU A 24 -0.38 -2.98 9.46
N SER A 25 -1.20 -1.98 9.12
CA SER A 25 -2.40 -2.18 8.29
C SER A 25 -2.05 -2.76 6.92
N CYS A 26 -1.02 -2.23 6.26
CA CYS A 26 -0.54 -2.76 4.98
C CYS A 26 0.07 -4.15 5.10
N LEU A 27 0.78 -4.46 6.19
CA LEU A 27 1.31 -5.80 6.39
C LEU A 27 0.19 -6.84 6.56
N LEU A 28 -0.80 -6.52 7.40
CA LEU A 28 -1.97 -7.38 7.63
C LEU A 28 -2.81 -7.51 6.36
N GLY A 29 -3.07 -6.40 5.66
CA GLY A 29 -3.80 -6.40 4.39
C GLY A 29 -3.08 -7.22 3.32
N PHE A 30 -1.75 -7.14 3.23
CA PHE A 30 -0.96 -7.96 2.32
C PHE A 30 -1.10 -9.45 2.65
N GLY A 31 -1.04 -9.81 3.93
CA GLY A 31 -1.28 -11.19 4.37
C GLY A 31 -2.68 -11.69 4.02
N ALA A 32 -3.70 -10.87 4.26
CA ALA A 32 -5.09 -11.21 3.95
C ALA A 32 -5.33 -11.39 2.44
N ILE A 33 -4.75 -10.51 1.61
CA ILE A 33 -4.79 -10.63 0.15
C ILE A 33 -4.05 -11.89 -0.31
N ALA A 34 -2.87 -12.17 0.23
CA ALA A 34 -2.10 -13.37 -0.10
C ALA A 34 -2.88 -14.66 0.23
N LEU A 35 -3.57 -14.69 1.38
CA LEU A 35 -4.45 -15.81 1.77
C LEU A 35 -5.69 -15.91 0.87
N GLY A 36 -6.33 -14.80 0.54
CA GLY A 36 -7.47 -14.80 -0.39
C GLY A 36 -7.09 -15.30 -1.78
N ASN A 37 -5.90 -14.91 -2.25
CA ASN A 37 -5.37 -15.38 -3.53
C ASN A 37 -5.08 -16.86 -3.52
N SER A 38 -4.49 -17.39 -2.44
CA SER A 38 -4.16 -18.81 -2.36
C SER A 38 -5.35 -19.73 -2.14
N LEU A 39 -6.39 -19.27 -1.43
CA LEU A 39 -7.56 -20.08 -1.07
C LEU A 39 -8.74 -19.97 -2.05
N ILE A 40 -8.88 -18.84 -2.77
CA ILE A 40 -10.09 -18.55 -3.55
C ILE A 40 -9.75 -18.35 -5.03
N LEU A 41 -8.82 -17.46 -5.36
CA LEU A 41 -8.54 -17.10 -6.75
C LEU A 41 -7.73 -18.17 -7.49
N ALA A 42 -6.76 -18.78 -6.83
CA ALA A 42 -5.92 -19.82 -7.43
C ALA A 42 -6.70 -21.10 -7.80
N ASP A 43 -7.66 -21.51 -6.97
CA ASP A 43 -8.47 -22.71 -7.21
C ASP A 43 -9.58 -22.52 -8.25
N ARG A 44 -9.95 -21.27 -8.57
CA ARG A 44 -11.09 -20.95 -9.45
C ARG A 44 -10.69 -20.54 -10.86
N LEU A 45 -9.47 -20.05 -11.06
CA LEU A 45 -9.00 -19.50 -12.34
C LEU A 45 -7.54 -19.92 -12.58
N ASP A 46 -7.31 -20.88 -13.47
CA ASP A 46 -5.96 -21.38 -13.81
C ASP A 46 -4.99 -20.27 -14.26
N SER A 47 -5.51 -19.23 -14.91
CA SER A 47 -4.73 -18.04 -15.32
C SER A 47 -4.21 -17.20 -14.15
N LEU A 48 -4.72 -17.40 -12.94
CA LEU A 48 -4.32 -16.71 -11.70
C LEU A 48 -3.53 -17.60 -10.75
N ALA A 49 -3.21 -18.84 -11.14
CA ALA A 49 -2.37 -19.74 -10.34
C ALA A 49 -1.00 -19.10 -9.99
N THR A 50 -0.50 -18.20 -10.82
CA THR A 50 0.73 -17.41 -10.58
C THR A 50 0.63 -16.41 -9.41
N LEU A 51 -0.58 -16.17 -8.89
CA LEU A 51 -0.82 -15.37 -7.68
C LEU A 51 -0.77 -16.21 -6.40
N GLN A 52 -0.78 -17.54 -6.50
CA GLN A 52 -0.77 -18.44 -5.36
C GLN A 52 0.57 -18.34 -4.62
N VAL A 53 0.50 -18.05 -3.32
CA VAL A 53 1.65 -18.18 -2.43
C VAL A 53 1.67 -19.62 -1.93
N ARG A 54 2.50 -20.45 -2.57
CA ARG A 54 2.62 -21.88 -2.24
C ARG A 54 3.60 -22.15 -1.11
N GLU A 55 4.62 -21.29 -0.97
CA GLU A 55 5.65 -21.38 0.06
C GLU A 55 6.00 -20.00 0.62
N ILE A 56 6.24 -19.92 1.93
CA ILE A 56 6.76 -18.72 2.58
C ILE A 56 8.26 -18.66 2.32
N ASP A 57 8.62 -18.10 1.17
CA ASP A 57 10.01 -17.91 0.76
C ASP A 57 10.52 -16.49 1.09
N LEU A 58 11.84 -16.27 1.00
CA LEU A 58 12.48 -14.96 1.12
C LEU A 58 11.81 -13.91 0.22
N ASN A 59 11.39 -14.30 -0.99
CA ASN A 59 10.64 -13.43 -1.90
C ASN A 59 9.34 -12.90 -1.28
N PHE A 60 8.61 -13.73 -0.54
CA PHE A 60 7.40 -13.31 0.15
C PHE A 60 7.72 -12.33 1.28
N ALA A 61 8.80 -12.60 2.05
CA ALA A 61 9.28 -11.69 3.08
C ALA A 61 9.68 -10.32 2.51
N PHE A 62 10.39 -10.27 1.38
CA PHE A 62 10.74 -9.02 0.69
C PHE A 62 9.49 -8.26 0.22
N ARG A 63 8.52 -8.94 -0.39
CA ARG A 63 7.25 -8.30 -0.82
C ARG A 63 6.46 -7.74 0.36
N GLY A 64 6.45 -8.45 1.49
CA GLY A 64 5.88 -8.00 2.75
C GLY A 64 6.62 -6.79 3.32
N ALA A 65 7.95 -6.79 3.30
CA ALA A 65 8.77 -5.64 3.72
C ALA A 65 8.48 -4.40 2.86
N ILE A 66 8.39 -4.56 1.53
CA ILE A 66 8.02 -3.45 0.62
C ILE A 66 6.59 -2.94 0.93
N ALA A 67 5.65 -3.83 1.25
CA ALA A 67 4.30 -3.42 1.71
C ALA A 67 4.35 -2.64 3.02
N LEU A 68 5.18 -3.07 3.98
CA LEU A 68 5.36 -2.43 5.27
C LEU A 68 5.97 -1.03 5.11
N PHE A 69 7.10 -0.91 4.41
CA PHE A 69 7.74 0.38 4.17
C PHE A 69 6.89 1.31 3.30
N GLY A 70 6.22 0.77 2.28
CA GLY A 70 5.26 1.53 1.47
C GLY A 70 4.09 2.05 2.30
N GLY A 71 3.52 1.22 3.18
CA GLY A 71 2.48 1.62 4.12
C GLY A 71 2.97 2.67 5.13
N PHE A 72 4.19 2.52 5.64
CA PHE A 72 4.80 3.50 6.52
C PHE A 72 4.92 4.88 5.87
N LEU A 73 5.50 4.93 4.68
CA LEU A 73 5.65 6.17 3.90
C LEU A 73 4.29 6.78 3.58
N PHE A 74 3.33 5.95 3.14
CA PHE A 74 1.96 6.37 2.90
C PHE A 74 1.35 6.99 4.15
N GLY A 75 1.47 6.37 5.33
CA GLY A 75 0.86 6.90 6.56
C GLY A 75 1.42 8.23 7.01
N VAL A 76 2.74 8.42 6.89
CA VAL A 76 3.39 9.71 7.17
C VAL A 76 2.90 10.78 6.19
N THR A 77 2.89 10.47 4.89
CA THR A 77 2.45 11.39 3.84
C THR A 77 0.95 11.71 3.93
N TYR A 78 0.12 10.72 4.20
CA TYR A 78 -1.33 10.83 4.29
C TYR A 78 -1.76 11.79 5.40
N ARG A 79 -1.14 11.66 6.58
CA ARG A 79 -1.33 12.60 7.70
C ARG A 79 -1.00 14.04 7.28
N TYR A 80 0.10 14.23 6.55
CA TYR A 80 0.54 15.53 6.06
C TYR A 80 -0.35 16.13 4.98
N ALA A 81 -0.84 15.29 4.08
CA ALA A 81 -1.67 15.68 2.96
C ALA A 81 -3.07 16.09 3.44
N ILE A 82 -3.68 15.28 4.32
CA ILE A 82 -5.06 15.49 4.73
C ILE A 82 -5.19 16.55 5.81
N ARG A 83 -4.21 16.72 6.72
CA ARG A 83 -4.28 17.70 7.82
C ARG A 83 -5.67 17.69 8.50
N ARG A 84 -6.46 18.76 8.31
CA ARG A 84 -7.87 18.91 8.73
C ARG A 84 -8.84 19.01 7.54
N ASP A 85 -8.36 18.78 6.33
CA ASP A 85 -9.14 18.86 5.10
C ASP A 85 -10.15 17.71 5.01
N VAL A 86 -11.38 18.05 4.63
CA VAL A 86 -12.51 17.13 4.48
C VAL A 86 -12.67 16.69 3.03
N ASN A 87 -11.84 17.18 2.10
CA ASN A 87 -11.97 16.89 0.68
C ASN A 87 -11.78 15.39 0.37
N PRO A 88 -12.84 14.68 -0.05
CA PRO A 88 -12.75 13.24 -0.33
C PRO A 88 -11.85 12.93 -1.53
N GLN A 89 -11.74 13.84 -2.50
CA GLN A 89 -10.88 13.65 -3.68
C GLN A 89 -9.40 13.62 -3.32
N LEU A 90 -8.98 14.41 -2.32
CA LEU A 90 -7.60 14.41 -1.84
C LEU A 90 -7.24 13.07 -1.19
N LYS A 91 -8.16 12.51 -0.40
CA LYS A 91 -7.98 11.20 0.25
C LYS A 91 -7.89 10.07 -0.77
N SER A 92 -8.84 10.01 -1.69
CA SER A 92 -8.85 8.99 -2.74
C SER A 92 -7.67 9.16 -3.69
N GLY A 93 -7.28 10.40 -4.02
CA GLY A 93 -6.13 10.71 -4.85
C GLY A 93 -4.81 10.22 -4.23
N ALA A 94 -4.62 10.44 -2.93
CA ALA A 94 -3.44 9.94 -2.21
C ALA A 94 -3.37 8.41 -2.21
N VAL A 95 -4.49 7.73 -1.96
CA VAL A 95 -4.59 6.27 -2.02
C VAL A 95 -4.28 5.75 -3.42
N LEU A 96 -4.88 6.35 -4.45
CA LEU A 96 -4.66 5.96 -5.84
C LEU A 96 -3.21 6.19 -6.28
N ALA A 97 -2.59 7.32 -5.91
CA ALA A 97 -1.21 7.60 -6.27
C ALA A 97 -0.25 6.53 -5.73
N PHE A 98 -0.35 6.19 -4.44
CA PHE A 98 0.50 5.15 -3.84
C PHE A 98 0.18 3.74 -4.38
N GLY A 99 -1.11 3.43 -4.57
CA GLY A 99 -1.53 2.15 -5.14
C GLY A 99 -1.03 1.95 -6.57
N LEU A 100 -1.17 2.96 -7.43
CA LEU A 100 -0.73 2.91 -8.82
C LEU A 100 0.80 2.88 -8.92
N VAL A 101 1.52 3.69 -8.14
CA VAL A 101 3.01 3.65 -8.14
C VAL A 101 3.52 2.27 -7.73
N ARG A 102 2.90 1.64 -6.71
CA ARG A 102 3.23 0.27 -6.32
C ARG A 102 2.88 -0.73 -7.43
N ALA A 103 1.70 -0.61 -8.04
CA ALA A 103 1.27 -1.46 -9.13
C ALA A 103 2.22 -1.39 -10.33
N PHE A 104 2.62 -0.18 -10.73
CA PHE A 104 3.56 0.03 -11.82
C PHE A 104 4.97 -0.49 -11.48
N GLY A 105 5.44 -0.33 -10.24
CA GLY A 105 6.70 -0.94 -9.82
C GLY A 105 6.69 -2.48 -9.88
N GLN A 106 5.55 -3.10 -9.58
CA GLN A 106 5.38 -4.56 -9.71
C GLN A 106 5.27 -5.02 -11.16
N LEU A 107 4.62 -4.21 -12.01
CA LEU A 107 4.57 -4.41 -13.46
C LEU A 107 5.98 -4.33 -14.05
N ASP A 108 6.73 -3.27 -13.76
CA ASP A 108 8.09 -3.06 -14.28
C ASP A 108 9.05 -4.19 -13.87
N ALA A 109 8.96 -4.66 -12.63
CA ALA A 109 9.78 -5.78 -12.15
C ALA A 109 9.38 -7.15 -12.72
N GLY A 110 8.17 -7.30 -13.28
CA GLY A 110 7.64 -8.57 -13.77
C GLY A 110 7.42 -8.65 -15.28
N LEU A 111 7.41 -7.51 -15.98
CA LEU A 111 7.25 -7.43 -17.42
C LEU A 111 8.60 -7.59 -18.10
N PHE A 112 8.87 -8.80 -18.59
CA PHE A 112 9.91 -9.03 -19.58
C PHE A 112 9.25 -9.04 -20.95
N PHE A 113 9.37 -7.94 -21.68
CA PHE A 113 8.90 -7.88 -23.06
C PHE A 113 9.88 -8.64 -23.96
N ASP A 114 9.44 -9.77 -24.50
CA ASP A 114 10.16 -10.39 -25.63
C ASP A 114 10.11 -9.44 -26.83
N PRO A 115 11.26 -9.07 -27.44
CA PRO A 115 11.29 -8.20 -28.60
C PRO A 115 10.41 -8.77 -29.73
N GLY A 116 9.35 -8.03 -30.11
CA GLY A 116 8.48 -8.39 -31.23
C GLY A 116 7.22 -9.18 -30.90
N LYS A 117 6.91 -9.45 -29.62
CA LYS A 117 5.61 -10.00 -29.20
C LYS A 117 4.83 -9.01 -28.32
N MET A 118 3.59 -8.75 -28.70
CA MET A 118 2.64 -8.03 -27.85
C MET A 118 2.05 -9.04 -26.85
N PRO A 119 2.09 -8.78 -25.53
CA PRO A 119 1.58 -9.72 -24.54
C PRO A 119 0.07 -9.91 -24.69
N ALA A 120 -0.39 -11.14 -24.54
CA ALA A 120 -1.81 -11.45 -24.58
C ALA A 120 -2.52 -10.88 -23.33
N LEU A 121 -3.80 -10.54 -23.45
CA LEU A 121 -4.61 -10.04 -22.32
C LEU A 121 -4.61 -10.99 -21.11
N GLN A 122 -4.48 -12.30 -21.34
CA GLN A 122 -4.42 -13.32 -20.29
C GLN A 122 -3.13 -13.22 -19.45
N GLU A 123 -2.01 -12.80 -20.05
CA GLU A 123 -0.76 -12.59 -19.32
C GLU A 123 -0.76 -11.30 -18.50
N LEU A 124 -1.54 -10.30 -18.94
CA LEU A 124 -1.71 -9.02 -18.23
C LEU A 124 -2.70 -9.10 -17.08
N LEU A 125 -3.63 -10.07 -17.10
CA LEU A 125 -4.68 -10.25 -16.09
C LEU A 125 -4.13 -10.39 -14.65
N PRO A 126 -3.16 -11.27 -14.33
CA PRO A 126 -2.62 -11.37 -12.98
C PRO A 126 -1.94 -10.08 -12.51
N PHE A 127 -1.35 -9.30 -13.42
CA PHE A 127 -0.79 -8.01 -13.07
C PHE A 127 -1.86 -6.95 -12.78
N ALA A 128 -2.94 -6.93 -13.56
CA ALA A 128 -4.07 -6.06 -13.29
C ALA A 128 -4.69 -6.36 -11.92
N VAL A 129 -4.85 -7.64 -11.57
CA VAL A 129 -5.34 -8.07 -10.24
C VAL A 129 -4.40 -7.60 -9.13
N ARG A 130 -3.08 -7.82 -9.25
CA ARG A 130 -2.09 -7.27 -8.27
C ARG A 130 -2.10 -5.75 -8.17
N GLY A 131 -2.38 -5.07 -9.28
CA GLY A 131 -2.54 -3.61 -9.30
C GLY A 131 -3.74 -3.16 -8.49
N VAL A 132 -4.89 -3.81 -8.67
CA VAL A 132 -6.10 -3.56 -7.87
C VAL A 132 -5.86 -3.87 -6.40
N GLU A 133 -5.21 -5.00 -6.09
CA GLU A 133 -4.81 -5.36 -4.72
C GLU A 133 -3.95 -4.27 -4.08
N SER A 134 -3.01 -3.68 -4.83
CA SER A 134 -2.17 -2.59 -4.34
C SER A 134 -3.00 -1.35 -3.98
N VAL A 135 -3.97 -0.97 -4.81
CA VAL A 135 -4.88 0.14 -4.50
C VAL A 135 -5.75 -0.17 -3.27
N VAL A 136 -6.33 -1.37 -3.21
CA VAL A 136 -7.13 -1.84 -2.07
C VAL A 136 -6.31 -1.81 -0.78
N LEU A 137 -5.03 -2.20 -0.84
CA LEU A 137 -4.13 -2.20 0.30
C LEU A 137 -3.97 -0.81 0.92
N PHE A 138 -3.69 0.20 0.09
CA PHE A 138 -3.57 1.58 0.56
C PHE A 138 -4.91 2.20 0.93
N ALA A 139 -6.02 1.75 0.32
CA ALA A 139 -7.36 2.16 0.71
C ALA A 139 -7.67 1.72 2.13
N ILE A 140 -7.37 0.46 2.47
CA ILE A 140 -7.52 -0.06 3.83
C ILE A 140 -6.66 0.75 4.81
N ALA A 141 -5.39 1.00 4.48
CA ALA A 141 -4.52 1.82 5.32
C ALA A 141 -5.06 3.24 5.52
N GLY A 142 -5.60 3.86 4.48
CA GLY A 142 -6.23 5.19 4.55
C GLY A 142 -7.46 5.19 5.47
N LEU A 143 -8.33 4.18 5.35
CA LEU A 143 -9.51 4.03 6.24
C LEU A 143 -9.10 3.82 7.70
N VAL A 144 -8.07 3.01 7.96
CA VAL A 144 -7.56 2.78 9.32
C VAL A 144 -6.96 4.06 9.91
N LEU A 145 -6.24 4.85 9.10
CA LEU A 145 -5.73 6.16 9.52
C LEU A 145 -6.85 7.16 9.80
N ASP A 146 -7.83 7.25 8.92
CA ASP A 146 -9.00 8.11 9.12
C ASP A 146 -9.75 7.75 10.41
N TRP A 147 -9.91 6.45 10.69
CA TRP A 147 -10.50 5.97 11.92
C TRP A 147 -9.64 6.32 13.15
N ALA A 148 -8.32 6.14 13.07
CA ALA A 148 -7.40 6.48 14.15
C ALA A 148 -7.35 8.00 14.42
N ILE A 149 -7.44 8.83 13.39
CA ILE A 149 -7.54 10.30 13.52
C ILE A 149 -8.88 10.67 14.13
N GLY A 150 -9.99 10.10 13.65
CA GLY A 150 -11.34 10.34 14.18
C GLY A 150 -11.48 9.96 15.66
N ARG A 151 -10.74 8.94 16.13
CA ARG A 151 -10.70 8.56 17.55
C ARG A 151 -9.69 9.37 18.38
N SER A 152 -9.05 10.38 17.79
CA SER A 152 -7.97 11.18 18.41
C SER A 152 -6.78 10.33 18.88
N TRP A 153 -6.58 9.13 18.32
CA TRP A 153 -5.38 8.33 18.57
C TRP A 153 -4.17 8.93 17.88
N ILE A 154 -4.38 9.61 16.77
CA ILE A 154 -3.38 10.34 16.00
C ILE A 154 -3.92 11.74 15.84
N LYS A 155 -3.17 12.76 16.27
CA LYS A 155 -3.60 14.14 16.09
C LYS A 155 -3.49 14.52 14.61
N PRO A 156 -4.39 15.33 14.05
CA PRO A 156 -4.14 16.01 12.78
C PRO A 156 -2.84 16.82 12.85
N PHE A 157 -2.22 17.10 11.70
CA PHE A 157 -1.12 18.05 11.64
C PHE A 157 -1.69 19.47 11.78
N ASP A 158 -1.40 20.13 12.90
CA ASP A 158 -1.76 21.53 13.14
C ASP A 158 -0.61 22.41 12.64
N SER A 159 -0.92 23.39 11.79
CA SER A 159 0.06 24.36 11.26
C SER A 159 0.40 25.42 12.29
#